data_AF-R6SP93-F1
#
_entry.id   AF-R6SP93-F1
#
_cell.length_a   1.000
_cell.length_b   1.000
_cell.length_c   1.000
_cell.angle_alpha   90.00
_cell.angle_beta   90.00
_cell.angle_gamma   90.00
#
_symmetry.space_group_name_H-M   'P 1'
#
loop_
_entity.id
_entity.type
_entity.pdbx_description
1 polymer ?
#
loop_
_entity_poly.entity_id
_entity_poly.type
_entity_poly.pdbx_seq_one_letter_code
_entity_poly.pdbx_strand_id
1 'polypeptide(L)'
;MEPYLPQEGVLHICDLCCGKSYLSFAVYHYFSVIRGRRVRMEGVDLKPDVIAYCNEVAQTLGWDGLRFSYGNVAAYETERPVHMVISLHACDTATDLVLDRAMHWQADVILSTPCCHHALNRELNCPTLDFIAAHSMLRQKFCDAATDAMRLKLLEANGYRVAALELIDPEETPKNILLRGIRKKHFDPNGAEAQALLREYREIRAFLTGKAENDDADVMEGTGKGAAHGTV
;
A
#
# COMPACT_ATOMS: atom_id res chain seq x y z
N MET A 1 -9.10 13.04 5.57
CA MET A 1 -9.40 11.59 5.51
C MET A 1 -10.62 11.21 6.35
N GLU A 2 -10.81 11.80 7.54
CA GLU A 2 -11.90 11.45 8.45
C GLU A 2 -13.34 11.50 7.90
N PRO A 3 -13.71 12.43 6.99
CA PRO A 3 -15.05 12.41 6.41
C PRO A 3 -15.37 11.14 5.60
N TYR A 4 -14.33 10.37 5.25
CA TYR A 4 -14.43 9.14 4.47
C TYR A 4 -14.35 7.87 5.35
N LEU A 5 -14.16 8.02 6.66
CA LEU A 5 -14.19 6.92 7.62
C LEU A 5 -15.59 6.81 8.25
N PRO A 6 -16.00 5.63 8.76
CA PRO A 6 -17.24 5.52 9.52
C PRO A 6 -17.21 6.47 10.72
N GLN A 7 -18.32 7.17 10.96
CA GLN A 7 -18.44 8.11 12.09
C GLN A 7 -18.79 7.40 13.41
N GLU A 8 -19.41 6.23 13.31
CA GLU A 8 -19.82 5.41 14.45
C GLU A 8 -19.18 4.02 14.39
N GLY A 9 -19.34 3.24 15.45
CA GLY A 9 -18.80 1.89 15.55
C GLY A 9 -17.28 1.84 15.80
N VAL A 10 -16.74 0.62 15.72
CA VAL A 10 -15.31 0.35 15.91
C VAL A 10 -14.58 0.66 14.62
N LEU A 11 -13.68 1.66 14.67
CA LEU A 11 -12.79 1.98 13.55
C LEU A 11 -11.69 0.92 13.46
N HIS A 12 -11.61 0.26 12.32
CA HIS A 12 -10.62 -0.79 12.06
C HIS A 12 -9.52 -0.28 11.13
N ILE A 13 -8.29 -0.26 11.63
CA ILE A 13 -7.11 0.28 10.94
C ILE A 13 -6.04 -0.82 10.85
N CYS A 14 -5.43 -0.98 9.69
CA CYS A 14 -4.28 -1.87 9.52
C CYS A 14 -3.04 -1.07 9.11
N ASP A 15 -1.93 -1.27 9.83
CA ASP A 15 -0.61 -0.77 9.48
C ASP A 15 0.22 -1.91 8.89
N LEU A 16 0.41 -1.90 7.57
CA LEU A 16 1.07 -2.99 6.85
C LEU A 16 2.54 -2.63 6.60
N CYS A 17 3.44 -3.54 6.94
CA CYS A 17 4.89 -3.29 7.05
C CYS A 17 5.21 -2.25 8.14
N CYS A 18 4.63 -2.42 9.33
CA CYS A 18 4.62 -1.39 10.38
C CYS A 18 5.98 -1.14 11.05
N GLY A 19 6.95 -2.06 10.91
CA GLY A 19 8.27 -1.95 11.53
C GLY A 19 8.17 -1.67 13.03
N LYS A 20 8.97 -0.72 13.53
CA LYS A 20 8.96 -0.30 14.94
C LYS A 20 7.67 0.41 15.38
N SER A 21 6.71 0.60 14.47
CA SER A 21 5.33 0.95 14.76
C SER A 21 5.10 2.30 15.43
N TYR A 22 6.08 3.23 15.41
CA TYR A 22 5.90 4.59 15.94
C TYR A 22 4.66 5.30 15.38
N LEU A 23 4.44 5.15 14.08
CA LEU A 23 3.22 5.64 13.43
C LEU A 23 1.98 4.97 13.99
N SER A 24 2.00 3.64 14.15
CA SER A 24 0.86 2.89 14.66
C SER A 24 0.44 3.39 16.04
N PHE A 25 1.40 3.61 16.94
CA PHE A 25 1.12 4.20 18.27
C PHE A 25 0.56 5.63 18.16
N ALA A 26 1.12 6.47 17.29
CA ALA A 26 0.65 7.84 17.10
C ALA A 26 -0.78 7.90 16.52
N VAL A 27 -1.08 7.08 15.51
CA VAL A 27 -2.40 6.98 14.88
C VAL A 27 -3.42 6.41 15.86
N TYR A 28 -3.06 5.35 16.59
CA TYR A 28 -3.93 4.79 17.61
C TYR A 28 -4.25 5.83 18.68
N HIS A 29 -3.24 6.50 19.24
CA HIS A 29 -3.43 7.56 20.23
C HIS A 29 -4.31 8.70 19.70
N TYR A 30 -4.09 9.13 18.45
CA TYR A 30 -4.91 10.16 17.83
C TYR A 30 -6.40 9.75 17.80
N PHE A 31 -6.71 8.57 17.27
CA PHE A 31 -8.11 8.16 17.15
C PHE A 31 -8.74 7.76 18.48
N SER A 32 -8.02 7.03 19.34
CA SER A 32 -8.58 6.51 20.60
C SER A 32 -8.64 7.57 21.69
N VAL A 33 -7.56 8.34 21.90
CA VAL A 33 -7.44 9.29 23.00
C VAL A 33 -7.92 10.68 22.59
N ILE A 34 -7.39 11.22 21.49
CA ILE A 34 -7.70 12.60 21.08
C ILE A 34 -9.11 12.68 20.50
N ARG A 35 -9.51 11.69 19.68
CA ARG A 35 -10.83 11.67 19.03
C ARG A 35 -11.88 10.83 19.75
N GLY A 36 -11.51 10.15 20.84
CA GLY A 36 -12.45 9.36 21.65
C GLY A 36 -13.13 8.22 20.90
N ARG A 37 -12.53 7.71 19.81
CA ARG A 37 -13.10 6.63 19.00
C ARG A 37 -12.76 5.28 19.59
N ARG A 38 -13.66 4.32 19.43
CA ARG A 38 -13.30 2.89 19.61
C ARG A 38 -12.47 2.46 18.41
N VAL A 39 -11.23 2.07 18.64
CA VAL A 39 -10.29 1.68 17.59
C VAL A 39 -9.89 0.22 17.79
N ARG A 40 -9.90 -0.53 16.69
CA ARG A 40 -9.12 -1.76 16.53
C ARG A 40 -8.02 -1.44 15.53
N MET A 41 -6.78 -1.56 15.94
CA MET A 41 -5.64 -1.32 15.09
C MET A 41 -4.70 -2.53 15.12
N GLU A 42 -4.31 -2.97 13.93
CA GLU A 42 -3.45 -4.13 13.74
C GLU A 42 -2.21 -3.71 12.95
N GLY A 43 -1.01 -3.93 13.50
CA GLY A 43 0.24 -3.79 12.77
C GLY A 43 0.77 -5.15 12.32
N VAL A 44 1.25 -5.25 11.08
CA VAL A 44 1.78 -6.50 10.51
C VAL A 44 3.21 -6.29 10.01
N ASP A 45 4.14 -7.14 10.47
CA ASP A 45 5.54 -7.12 10.04
C ASP A 45 6.16 -8.53 10.04
N LEU A 46 7.30 -8.69 9.37
CA LEU A 46 8.05 -9.93 9.25
C LEU A 46 9.10 -10.12 10.35
N LYS A 47 9.23 -9.19 11.31
CA LYS A 47 10.24 -9.23 12.39
C LYS A 47 9.64 -9.61 13.74
N PRO A 48 9.75 -10.89 14.19
CA PRO A 48 9.12 -11.36 15.42
C PRO A 48 9.52 -10.60 16.68
N ASP A 49 10.79 -10.19 16.77
CA ASP A 49 11.35 -9.41 17.89
C ASP A 49 10.72 -8.02 17.99
N VAL A 50 10.53 -7.36 16.85
CA VAL A 50 9.85 -6.07 16.77
C VAL A 50 8.39 -6.21 17.16
N ILE A 51 7.71 -7.26 16.68
CA ILE A 51 6.30 -7.54 17.02
C ILE A 51 6.12 -7.80 18.52
N ALA A 52 7.01 -8.59 19.12
CA ALA A 52 6.97 -8.87 20.56
C ALA A 52 7.12 -7.57 21.37
N TYR A 53 8.12 -6.74 21.02
CA TYR A 53 8.34 -5.45 21.65
C TYR A 53 7.13 -4.51 21.51
N CYS A 54 6.56 -4.37 20.31
CA CYS A 54 5.41 -3.50 20.09
C CYS A 54 4.18 -3.96 20.89
N ASN A 55 3.93 -5.27 21.01
CA ASN A 55 2.85 -5.78 21.84
C ASN A 55 3.08 -5.53 23.34
N GLU A 56 4.31 -5.68 23.84
CA GLU A 56 4.66 -5.36 25.23
C GLU A 56 4.41 -3.88 25.55
N VAL A 57 4.79 -2.98 24.64
CA VAL A 57 4.54 -1.54 24.78
C VAL A 57 3.03 -1.25 24.78
N ALA A 58 2.26 -1.85 23.85
CA ALA A 58 0.81 -1.68 23.81
C ALA A 58 0.12 -2.17 25.10
N GLN A 59 0.57 -3.28 25.67
CA GLN A 59 0.09 -3.80 26.95
C GLN A 59 0.43 -2.87 28.12
N THR A 60 1.66 -2.37 28.18
CA THR A 60 2.12 -1.45 29.23
C THR A 60 1.30 -0.15 29.24
N LEU A 61 0.87 0.31 28.06
CA LEU A 61 0.01 1.49 27.90
C LEU A 61 -1.47 1.21 28.15
N GLY A 62 -1.87 -0.06 28.34
CA GLY A 62 -3.27 -0.47 28.50
C GLY A 62 -4.10 -0.29 27.23
N TRP A 63 -3.48 -0.41 26.05
CA TRP A 63 -4.12 -0.15 24.75
C TRP A 63 -4.64 -1.45 24.13
N ASP A 64 -5.73 -1.99 24.69
CA ASP A 64 -6.31 -3.29 24.29
C ASP A 64 -6.76 -3.38 22.81
N GLY A 65 -7.03 -2.21 22.20
CA GLY A 65 -7.41 -2.08 20.81
C GLY A 65 -6.24 -2.06 19.83
N LEU A 66 -4.98 -2.05 20.30
CA LEU A 66 -3.77 -2.05 19.46
C LEU A 66 -3.06 -3.39 19.59
N ARG A 67 -2.84 -4.07 18.46
CA ARG A 67 -2.15 -5.37 18.41
C ARG A 67 -1.19 -5.45 17.25
N PHE A 68 -0.15 -6.25 17.40
CA PHE A 68 0.85 -6.49 16.38
C PHE A 68 0.97 -7.98 16.08
N SER A 69 1.06 -8.33 14.80
CA SER A 69 1.09 -9.69 14.31
C SER A 69 2.33 -9.93 13.44
N TYR A 70 3.03 -11.02 13.71
CA TYR A 70 4.05 -11.52 12.80
C TYR A 70 3.36 -12.14 11.58
N GLY A 71 3.68 -11.68 10.38
CA GLY A 71 3.07 -12.23 9.18
C GLY A 71 3.55 -11.59 7.89
N ASN A 72 3.37 -12.33 6.79
CA ASN A 72 3.55 -11.79 5.45
C ASN A 72 2.26 -11.05 5.04
N VAL A 73 2.37 -9.77 4.71
CA VAL A 73 1.26 -8.93 4.24
C VAL A 73 0.53 -9.56 3.04
N ALA A 74 1.26 -10.24 2.15
CA ALA A 74 0.69 -10.91 0.99
C ALA A 74 -0.23 -12.09 1.33
N ALA A 75 -0.18 -12.62 2.55
CA ALA A 75 -1.00 -13.74 3.02
C ALA A 75 -1.81 -13.41 4.29
N TYR A 76 -1.70 -12.17 4.79
CA TYR A 76 -2.41 -11.76 5.99
C TYR A 76 -3.88 -11.52 5.68
N GLU A 77 -4.76 -12.13 6.44
CA GLU A 77 -6.21 -11.97 6.32
C GLU A 77 -6.82 -11.38 7.58
N THR A 78 -7.96 -10.72 7.40
CA THR A 78 -8.79 -10.22 8.49
C THR A 78 -10.23 -10.61 8.24
N GLU A 79 -10.90 -11.09 9.28
CA GLU A 79 -12.31 -11.45 9.26
C GLU A 79 -13.24 -10.22 9.30
N ARG A 80 -12.67 -9.03 9.50
CA ARG A 80 -13.41 -7.77 9.67
C ARG A 80 -13.10 -6.79 8.54
N PRO A 81 -14.10 -6.01 8.09
CA PRO A 81 -13.87 -4.90 7.17
C PRO A 81 -12.78 -3.97 7.69
N VAL A 82 -11.83 -3.62 6.83
CA VAL A 82 -10.77 -2.65 7.12
C VAL A 82 -11.24 -1.31 6.62
N HIS A 83 -11.24 -0.30 7.48
CA HIS A 83 -11.67 1.05 7.08
C HIS A 83 -10.46 1.87 6.61
N MET A 84 -9.29 1.64 7.21
CA MET A 84 -8.10 2.38 6.87
C MET A 84 -6.89 1.45 6.78
N VAL A 85 -6.16 1.52 5.67
CA VAL A 85 -4.83 0.96 5.56
C VAL A 85 -3.81 2.08 5.57
N ILE A 86 -2.79 1.93 6.41
CA ILE A 86 -1.61 2.79 6.44
C ILE A 86 -0.37 1.95 6.17
N SER A 87 0.63 2.56 5.54
CA SER A 87 1.96 1.98 5.41
C SER A 87 2.98 3.07 5.12
N LEU A 88 3.93 3.27 6.02
CA LEU A 88 5.04 4.20 5.81
C LEU A 88 6.33 3.41 5.62
N HIS A 89 7.03 3.69 4.54
CA HIS A 89 8.30 3.08 4.19
C HIS A 89 8.24 1.56 3.89
N ALA A 90 7.11 1.06 3.39
CA ALA A 90 7.15 -0.18 2.61
C ALA A 90 7.95 0.11 1.32
N CYS A 91 9.11 -0.54 1.15
CA CYS A 91 10.02 -0.26 0.05
C CYS A 91 9.83 -1.22 -1.13
N ASP A 92 10.11 -0.72 -2.34
CA ASP A 92 10.05 -1.44 -3.61
C ASP A 92 8.70 -2.17 -3.77
N THR A 93 8.72 -3.48 -4.04
CA THR A 93 7.50 -4.28 -4.26
C THR A 93 6.65 -4.46 -3.00
N ALA A 94 7.17 -4.16 -1.80
CA ALA A 94 6.37 -4.23 -0.59
C ALA A 94 5.21 -3.23 -0.60
N THR A 95 5.40 -2.03 -1.20
CA THR A 95 4.29 -1.10 -1.39
C THR A 95 3.20 -1.70 -2.26
N ASP A 96 3.56 -2.44 -3.31
CA ASP A 96 2.60 -3.05 -4.23
C ASP A 96 1.75 -4.11 -3.50
N LEU A 97 2.37 -4.92 -2.64
CA LEU A 97 1.67 -5.88 -1.77
C LEU A 97 0.70 -5.19 -0.81
N VAL A 98 1.09 -4.05 -0.22
CA VAL A 98 0.22 -3.26 0.66
C VAL A 98 -0.99 -2.73 -0.09
N LEU A 99 -0.77 -2.14 -1.28
CA LEU A 99 -1.83 -1.56 -2.08
C LEU A 99 -2.78 -2.65 -2.58
N ASP A 100 -2.25 -3.77 -3.06
CA ASP A 100 -3.04 -4.94 -3.46
C ASP A 100 -3.93 -5.44 -2.31
N ARG A 101 -3.34 -5.66 -1.14
CA ARG A 101 -4.06 -6.08 0.06
C ARG A 101 -5.14 -5.09 0.47
N ALA A 102 -4.87 -3.78 0.38
CA ALA A 102 -5.83 -2.75 0.68
C ALA A 102 -7.01 -2.69 -0.31
N MET A 103 -6.74 -2.91 -1.60
CA MET A 103 -7.77 -3.03 -2.65
C MET A 103 -8.59 -4.30 -2.47
N HIS A 104 -7.95 -5.42 -2.14
CA HIS A 104 -8.59 -6.70 -1.87
C HIS A 104 -9.59 -6.59 -0.71
N TRP A 105 -9.20 -5.96 0.40
CA TRP A 105 -10.09 -5.67 1.52
C TRP A 105 -11.07 -4.52 1.26
N GLN A 106 -10.95 -3.87 0.11
CA GLN A 106 -11.71 -2.68 -0.27
C GLN A 106 -11.66 -1.60 0.82
N ALA A 107 -10.49 -1.29 1.37
CA ALA A 107 -10.39 -0.30 2.45
C ALA A 107 -11.00 1.06 2.05
N ASP A 108 -11.66 1.76 2.97
CA ASP A 108 -12.25 3.09 2.68
C ASP A 108 -11.17 4.13 2.37
N VAL A 109 -10.07 4.07 3.12
CA VAL A 109 -8.94 4.99 3.02
C VAL A 109 -7.63 4.21 2.96
N ILE A 110 -6.77 4.57 2.01
CA ILE A 110 -5.42 4.05 1.87
C ILE A 110 -4.46 5.23 1.98
N LEU A 111 -3.47 5.14 2.88
CA LEU A 111 -2.37 6.09 3.02
C LEU A 111 -1.05 5.32 2.93
N SER A 112 -0.28 5.55 1.87
CA SER A 112 1.01 4.88 1.68
C SER A 112 2.11 5.86 1.31
N THR A 113 3.23 5.82 2.02
CA THR A 113 4.43 6.57 1.67
C THR A 113 5.50 5.59 1.19
N PRO A 114 5.72 5.50 -0.12
CA PRO A 114 6.76 4.66 -0.68
C PRO A 114 8.15 5.26 -0.41
N CYS A 115 9.14 4.38 -0.24
CA CYS A 115 10.51 4.78 0.12
C CYS A 115 11.56 4.50 -0.95
N CYS A 116 11.51 3.39 -1.68
CA CYS A 116 12.53 3.04 -2.68
C CYS A 116 11.87 2.37 -3.88
N HIS A 117 12.35 2.63 -5.09
CA HIS A 117 11.83 2.00 -6.31
C HIS A 117 13.01 1.48 -7.13
N HIS A 118 13.21 0.18 -7.10
CA HIS A 118 14.31 -0.47 -7.81
C HIS A 118 13.82 -1.39 -8.92
N ALA A 119 12.58 -1.86 -8.86
CA ALA A 119 11.98 -2.68 -9.91
C ALA A 119 11.98 -1.95 -11.26
N LEU A 120 11.28 -0.83 -11.37
CA LEU A 120 11.23 -0.07 -12.64
C LEU A 120 12.60 0.44 -13.06
N ASN A 121 13.48 0.85 -12.13
CA ASN A 121 14.82 1.28 -12.50
C ASN A 121 15.63 0.15 -13.16
N ARG A 122 15.48 -1.10 -12.71
CA ARG A 122 16.13 -2.26 -13.34
C ARG A 122 15.50 -2.66 -14.67
N GLU A 123 14.20 -2.45 -14.82
CA GLU A 123 13.44 -2.91 -15.98
C GLU A 123 13.19 -1.85 -17.06
N LEU A 124 13.46 -0.57 -16.78
CA LEU A 124 13.22 0.52 -17.72
C LEU A 124 14.02 0.29 -19.00
N ASN A 125 13.27 0.08 -20.08
CA ASN A 125 13.73 -0.24 -21.42
C ASN A 125 12.85 0.53 -22.41
N CYS A 126 13.16 1.82 -22.56
CA CYS A 126 12.42 2.75 -23.39
C CYS A 126 13.39 3.74 -24.05
N PRO A 127 13.83 3.49 -25.31
CA PRO A 127 14.84 4.33 -25.98
C PRO A 127 14.47 5.81 -26.07
N THR A 128 13.18 6.13 -26.17
CA THR A 128 12.67 7.51 -26.18
C THR A 128 12.99 8.26 -24.88
N LEU A 129 13.23 7.54 -23.77
CA LEU A 129 13.57 8.11 -22.47
C LEU A 129 15.09 8.09 -22.18
N ASP A 130 15.94 7.71 -23.14
CA ASP A 130 17.39 7.64 -22.93
C ASP A 130 18.00 8.98 -22.50
N PHE A 131 17.44 10.10 -22.97
CA PHE A 131 17.93 11.45 -22.61
C PHE A 131 17.89 11.73 -21.11
N ILE A 132 16.94 11.14 -20.37
CA ILE A 132 16.84 11.23 -18.91
C ILE A 132 17.46 10.00 -18.24
N ALA A 133 17.29 8.83 -18.85
CA ALA A 133 17.71 7.55 -18.29
C ALA A 133 19.23 7.33 -18.33
N ALA A 134 19.97 8.04 -19.21
CA ALA A 134 21.42 8.00 -19.28
C ALA A 134 22.11 8.58 -18.03
N HIS A 135 21.42 9.43 -17.27
CA HIS A 135 21.94 10.01 -16.04
C HIS A 135 21.34 9.28 -14.83
N SER A 136 22.16 8.50 -14.10
CA SER A 136 21.69 7.61 -13.01
C SER A 136 20.79 8.28 -11.98
N MET A 137 21.12 9.50 -11.54
CA MET A 137 20.30 10.25 -10.59
C MET A 137 18.94 10.67 -11.18
N LEU A 138 18.91 11.10 -12.44
CA LEU A 138 17.66 11.50 -13.11
C LEU A 138 16.81 10.27 -13.44
N ARG A 139 17.44 9.16 -13.86
CA ARG A 139 16.79 7.86 -14.03
C ARG A 139 16.07 7.43 -12.75
N GLN A 140 16.74 7.50 -11.59
CA GLN A 140 16.13 7.12 -10.31
C GLN A 140 14.93 8.02 -9.99
N LYS A 141 15.06 9.33 -10.10
CA LYS A 141 13.95 10.27 -9.84
C LYS A 141 12.75 10.04 -10.76
N PHE A 142 13.02 9.79 -12.04
CA PHE A 142 11.99 9.45 -13.01
C PHE A 142 11.30 8.13 -12.65
N CYS A 143 12.07 7.08 -12.36
CA CYS A 143 11.51 5.76 -12.03
C CYS A 143 10.71 5.80 -10.72
N ASP A 144 11.14 6.56 -9.72
CA ASP A 144 10.39 6.77 -8.48
C ASP A 144 9.02 7.38 -8.78
N ALA A 145 8.99 8.52 -9.47
CA ALA A 145 7.74 9.21 -9.81
C ALA A 145 6.83 8.39 -10.73
N ALA A 146 7.40 7.71 -11.74
CA ALA A 146 6.64 6.86 -12.65
C ALA A 146 6.03 5.66 -11.94
N THR A 147 6.76 5.03 -11.00
CA THR A 147 6.23 3.91 -10.20
C THR A 147 5.04 4.36 -9.36
N ASP A 148 5.14 5.52 -8.70
CA ASP A 148 4.05 6.07 -7.91
C ASP A 148 2.83 6.46 -8.74
N ALA A 149 3.04 7.06 -9.91
CA ALA A 149 1.98 7.35 -10.86
C ALA A 149 1.25 6.08 -11.32
N MET A 150 2.01 5.01 -11.61
CA MET A 150 1.44 3.70 -11.97
C MET A 150 0.64 3.07 -10.83
N ARG A 151 1.12 3.17 -9.58
CA ARG A 151 0.39 2.71 -8.39
C ARG A 151 -0.93 3.45 -8.20
N LEU A 152 -0.91 4.77 -8.38
CA LEU A 152 -2.12 5.59 -8.32
C LEU A 152 -3.10 5.20 -9.44
N LYS A 153 -2.60 4.97 -10.67
CA LYS A 153 -3.44 4.50 -11.79
C LYS A 153 -4.08 3.14 -11.50
N LEU A 154 -3.35 2.22 -10.89
CA LEU A 154 -3.88 0.92 -10.48
C LEU A 154 -4.97 1.07 -9.41
N LEU A 155 -4.78 1.95 -8.43
CA LEU A 155 -5.81 2.29 -7.44
C LEU A 155 -7.06 2.90 -8.11
N GLU A 156 -6.90 3.79 -9.10
CA GLU A 156 -8.02 4.35 -9.86
C GLU A 156 -8.82 3.26 -10.57
N ALA A 157 -8.13 2.33 -11.24
CA ALA A 157 -8.72 1.18 -11.92
C ALA A 157 -9.47 0.24 -10.95
N ASN A 158 -9.15 0.30 -9.66
CA ASN A 158 -9.81 -0.46 -8.59
C ASN A 158 -10.80 0.38 -7.77
N GLY A 159 -11.23 1.52 -8.31
CA GLY A 159 -12.35 2.28 -7.74
C GLY A 159 -11.95 3.24 -6.64
N TYR A 160 -10.70 3.68 -6.61
CA TYR A 160 -10.25 4.72 -5.69
C TYR A 160 -10.18 6.08 -6.39
N ARG A 161 -10.52 7.13 -5.64
CA ARG A 161 -10.10 8.49 -5.95
C ARG A 161 -8.73 8.71 -5.34
N VAL A 162 -7.77 9.10 -6.15
CA VAL A 162 -6.37 9.11 -5.72
C VAL A 162 -5.78 10.51 -5.66
N ALA A 163 -4.72 10.67 -4.89
CA ALA A 163 -3.88 11.86 -4.88
C ALA A 163 -2.44 11.49 -4.44
N ALA A 164 -1.43 12.12 -5.04
CA ALA A 164 -0.10 12.24 -4.47
C ALA A 164 -0.02 13.56 -3.72
N LEU A 165 0.31 13.52 -2.44
CA LEU A 165 0.39 14.70 -1.57
C LEU A 165 1.80 14.85 -1.02
N GLU A 166 2.21 16.08 -0.75
CA GLU A 166 3.39 16.33 0.06
C GLU A 166 3.08 15.97 1.52
N LEU A 167 3.85 15.03 2.08
CA LEU A 167 3.74 14.57 3.47
C LEU A 167 4.51 15.50 4.42
N ILE A 168 5.71 15.88 4.02
CA ILE A 168 6.69 16.66 4.79
C ILE A 168 7.55 17.45 3.82
N ASP A 169 8.18 18.51 4.29
CA ASP A 169 9.09 19.28 3.45
C ASP A 169 10.20 18.38 2.87
N PRO A 170 10.47 18.44 1.54
CA PRO A 170 11.56 17.69 0.94
C PRO A 170 12.95 18.00 1.54
N GLU A 171 13.12 19.14 2.20
CA GLU A 171 14.35 19.49 2.94
C GLU A 171 14.59 18.56 4.14
N GLU A 172 13.53 18.07 4.78
CA GLU A 172 13.61 17.13 5.90
C GLU A 172 13.86 15.69 5.42
N THR A 173 13.24 15.30 4.31
CA THR A 173 13.49 14.00 3.68
C THR A 173 13.14 14.00 2.20
N PRO A 174 13.96 13.37 1.33
CA PRO A 174 13.62 13.17 -0.07
C PRO A 174 12.44 12.20 -0.28
N LYS A 175 11.94 11.54 0.78
CA LYS A 175 10.79 10.64 0.76
C LYS A 175 9.57 11.34 1.36
N ASN A 176 9.06 12.27 0.58
CA ASN A 176 8.06 13.24 1.01
C ASN A 176 6.69 13.06 0.34
N ILE A 177 6.46 11.98 -0.41
CA ILE A 177 5.18 11.76 -1.10
C ILE A 177 4.29 10.81 -0.29
N LEU A 178 3.04 11.21 -0.08
CA LEU A 178 1.96 10.38 0.44
C LEU A 178 0.98 10.06 -0.69
N LEU A 179 0.91 8.78 -1.06
CA LEU A 179 -0.14 8.24 -1.92
C LEU A 179 -1.40 8.06 -1.08
N ARG A 180 -2.49 8.71 -1.51
CA ARG A 180 -3.79 8.64 -0.86
C ARG A 180 -4.81 8.04 -1.80
N GLY A 181 -5.47 6.97 -1.39
CA GLY A 181 -6.66 6.41 -2.04
C GLY A 181 -7.90 6.59 -1.17
N ILE A 182 -9.00 7.06 -1.75
CA ILE A 182 -10.33 7.12 -1.10
C ILE A 182 -11.32 6.32 -1.94
N ARG A 183 -11.93 5.29 -1.36
CA ARG A 183 -12.85 4.40 -2.07
C ARG A 183 -14.06 5.16 -2.62
N LYS A 184 -14.38 4.95 -3.91
CA LYS A 184 -15.59 5.46 -4.55
C LYS A 184 -16.78 4.60 -4.11
N LYS A 185 -17.92 5.22 -3.80
CA LYS A 185 -19.15 4.51 -3.40
C LYS A 185 -19.84 3.77 -4.55
N HIS A 186 -19.65 4.25 -5.79
CA HIS A 186 -20.32 3.74 -6.98
C HIS A 186 -19.28 3.51 -8.07
N PHE A 187 -18.56 2.39 -7.96
CA PHE A 187 -17.59 1.97 -8.96
C PHE A 187 -17.92 0.55 -9.39
N ASP A 188 -18.04 0.35 -10.70
CA ASP A 188 -18.20 -0.97 -11.28
C ASP A 188 -16.82 -1.48 -11.72
N PRO A 189 -16.23 -2.47 -11.04
CA PRO A 189 -14.92 -3.02 -11.40
C PRO A 189 -14.91 -3.67 -12.78
N ASN A 190 -16.08 -4.04 -13.33
CA ASN A 190 -16.21 -4.60 -14.66
C ASN A 190 -16.68 -3.55 -15.69
N GLY A 191 -16.89 -2.30 -15.27
CA GLY A 191 -17.39 -1.23 -16.11
C GLY A 191 -16.36 -0.68 -17.08
N ALA A 192 -16.82 0.11 -18.06
CA ALA A 192 -15.96 0.70 -19.07
C ALA A 192 -14.86 1.62 -18.50
N GLU A 193 -15.16 2.35 -17.40
CA GLU A 193 -14.18 3.19 -16.70
C GLU A 193 -13.01 2.36 -16.16
N ALA A 194 -13.30 1.27 -15.44
CA ALA A 194 -12.31 0.38 -14.86
C ALA A 194 -11.42 -0.26 -15.94
N GLN A 195 -12.06 -0.77 -17.00
CA GLN A 195 -11.35 -1.38 -18.13
C GLN A 195 -10.44 -0.38 -18.87
N ALA A 196 -10.88 0.87 -19.04
CA ALA A 196 -10.07 1.90 -19.69
C ALA A 196 -8.85 2.27 -18.85
N LEU A 197 -9.02 2.47 -17.55
CA LEU A 197 -7.92 2.78 -16.63
C LEU A 197 -6.90 1.64 -16.54
N LEU A 198 -7.38 0.38 -16.50
CA LEU A 198 -6.50 -0.78 -16.48
C LEU A 198 -5.73 -0.95 -17.79
N ARG A 199 -6.36 -0.64 -18.93
CA ARG A 199 -5.69 -0.62 -20.24
C ARG A 199 -4.59 0.44 -20.26
N GLU A 200 -4.90 1.66 -19.82
CA GLU A 200 -3.91 2.75 -19.73
C GLU A 200 -2.72 2.35 -18.85
N TYR A 201 -2.97 1.74 -17.68
CA TYR A 201 -1.92 1.21 -16.82
C TYR A 201 -1.01 0.21 -17.56
N ARG A 202 -1.60 -0.75 -18.28
CA ARG A 202 -0.87 -1.77 -19.05
C ARG A 202 -0.05 -1.15 -20.19
N GLU A 203 -0.64 -0.22 -20.92
CA GLU A 203 0.03 0.52 -22.00
C GLU A 203 1.25 1.30 -21.49
N ILE A 204 1.10 2.01 -20.35
CA ILE A 204 2.21 2.73 -19.70
C ILE A 204 3.32 1.75 -19.30
N ARG A 205 2.96 0.63 -18.65
CA ARG A 205 3.94 -0.37 -18.22
C ARG A 205 4.68 -0.98 -19.41
N ALA A 206 3.96 -1.35 -20.46
CA ALA A 206 4.55 -1.90 -21.68
C ALA A 206 5.47 -0.88 -22.37
N PHE A 207 5.06 0.39 -22.43
CA PHE A 207 5.86 1.47 -22.97
C PHE A 207 7.18 1.69 -22.21
N LEU A 208 7.15 1.59 -20.87
CA LEU A 208 8.32 1.81 -20.03
C LEU A 208 9.26 0.60 -19.99
N THR A 209 8.75 -0.63 -20.06
CA THR A 209 9.54 -1.86 -19.84
C THR A 209 9.82 -2.65 -21.12
N GLY A 210 9.12 -2.35 -22.22
CA GLY A 210 9.19 -3.13 -23.45
C GLY A 210 8.63 -4.56 -23.34
N LYS A 211 8.04 -4.92 -22.19
CA LYS A 211 7.38 -6.22 -21.97
C LYS A 211 5.93 -6.17 -22.48
N ALA A 212 5.47 -7.27 -23.07
CA ALA A 212 4.11 -7.38 -23.58
C ALA A 212 3.09 -7.58 -22.42
N GLU A 213 1.81 -7.28 -22.68
CA GLU A 213 0.72 -7.39 -21.69
C GLU A 213 0.55 -8.80 -21.06
N ASN A 214 1.08 -9.85 -21.68
CA ASN A 214 0.87 -11.24 -21.27
C ASN A 214 1.93 -11.81 -20.31
N ASP A 215 2.95 -11.04 -19.93
CA ASP A 215 3.93 -11.47 -18.91
C ASP A 215 3.35 -11.38 -17.47
N ASP A 216 2.06 -11.03 -17.34
CA ASP A 216 1.37 -10.68 -16.09
C ASP A 216 0.65 -11.81 -15.35
N ALA A 217 0.76 -13.05 -15.85
CA ALA A 217 0.40 -14.21 -15.04
C ALA A 217 1.17 -14.18 -13.70
N ASP A 218 2.43 -13.76 -13.64
CA ASP A 218 3.23 -13.92 -12.42
C ASP A 218 3.11 -12.81 -11.37
N VAL A 219 2.50 -11.65 -11.68
CA VAL A 219 2.29 -10.58 -10.68
C VAL A 219 0.95 -10.72 -9.95
N MET A 220 -0.03 -11.40 -10.57
CA MET A 220 -1.36 -11.66 -9.96
C MET A 220 -1.75 -13.14 -9.82
N GLU A 221 -1.15 -14.10 -10.54
CA GLU A 221 -1.43 -15.56 -10.42
C GLU A 221 -0.53 -16.32 -9.41
N GLY A 222 0.24 -15.62 -8.58
CA GLY A 222 0.69 -16.21 -7.30
C GLY A 222 -0.48 -16.64 -6.39
N THR A 223 -1.70 -16.26 -6.77
CA THR A 223 -2.97 -16.67 -6.20
C THR A 223 -3.42 -18.04 -6.71
N GLY A 224 -2.96 -19.10 -6.01
CA GLY A 224 -3.70 -20.36 -5.96
C GLY A 224 -3.22 -21.48 -6.87
N LYS A 225 -2.11 -22.12 -6.50
CA LYS A 225 -1.91 -23.59 -6.63
C LYS A 225 -0.70 -24.02 -5.81
N GLY A 226 -0.97 -24.54 -4.61
CA GLY A 226 0.09 -25.06 -3.76
C GLY A 226 -0.35 -25.64 -2.42
N ALA A 227 -1.54 -26.25 -2.33
CA ALA A 227 -1.90 -27.09 -1.18
C ALA A 227 -2.99 -28.11 -1.56
N ALA A 228 -2.62 -29.11 -2.35
CA ALA A 228 -3.34 -30.39 -2.40
C ALA A 228 -2.38 -31.48 -2.89
N HIS A 229 -2.32 -32.58 -2.13
CA HIS A 229 -1.49 -33.80 -2.24
C HIS A 229 -0.30 -33.81 -1.25
N GLY A 230 -0.25 -34.68 -0.24
CA GLY A 230 -1.14 -35.80 0.01
C GLY A 230 -0.99 -36.40 1.40
N THR A 231 -2.06 -37.07 1.78
CA THR A 231 -2.15 -38.12 2.79
C THR A 231 -1.23 -39.27 2.40
N VAL A 232 -0.28 -39.63 3.27
CA VAL A 232 -0.10 -40.96 3.90
C VAL A 232 0.65 -40.73 5.21
#